data_AF-S8EHS9-F1
#
_entry.id   AF-S8EHS9-F1
#
_cell.length_a   1.000
_cell.length_b   1.000
_cell.length_c   1.000
_cell.angle_alpha   90.00
_cell.angle_beta   90.00
_cell.angle_gamma   90.00
#
_symmetry.space_group_name_H-M   'P 1'
#
loop_
_entity.id
_entity.type
_entity.pdbx_description
1 polymer ?
#
loop_
_entity_poly.entity_id
_entity_poly.type
_entity_poly.pdbx_seq_one_letter_code
_entity_poly.pdbx_strand_id
1 'polypeptide(L)'
;MAPRRRCPICGSKQWHKEPSSGLITCSEGHVLQNYRNETREVTELGPHAVRKRTLKSTRKKKERQSKADPRLYHGDRARYHYFQCLQLLLRMQITALTRLWELPPEFEIVCRDIWALHLSLLPEPPPAEPLPGAQPAAEVQASKQDTPAREGSPDAGASGDEAGNEGGSSSSSSDDDDEDPEIAELMRQAEESPSSSEDEDEQEEGAKKVPAHRKRKSRFGRKYDMPVNNLAVIVVACWTLRLPVAYMDFIRLIEAYDLPYLDPFRLLPEGLTVHLTKHTKSSLSPDHAPSVLSIHGLASRLVKLMYSNYQVQTPEMNAAPILWRAVQALCGIPTLYILAKKVARVLSVPLILHRTLASPLQQVKKKDPVWHKFDNAVPEVCLIATVVVVLKLVYGLDGNHRAPVERNDPACTMPREDELLECIQRLDETTAEHHRFSAHSQLSVQDLPDDDLDDYLTFCEKALLPREGLDTERNAAVDFFPLDLKDIDRQPEEPQHPAAEPLTLHATLLADEDDQDDEEEESLHPGEKYAIYNTFDTLGTLPEQYDAVIQRAAHWCGVHDDYVAGVVEIFERRLLRWWARRTEHGDESGSDDEDGGEPS
;
A
#
# COMPACT_ATOMS: atom_id res chain seq x y z
N MET A 1 20.78 30.23 -50.95
CA MET A 1 21.28 31.02 -52.11
C MET A 1 22.79 31.00 -52.07
N ALA A 2 23.46 30.64 -53.16
CA ALA A 2 24.92 30.72 -53.23
C ALA A 2 25.36 32.17 -52.95
N PRO A 3 26.42 32.39 -52.13
CA PRO A 3 26.88 33.73 -51.82
C PRO A 3 27.27 34.44 -53.13
N ARG A 4 26.58 35.52 -53.47
CA ARG A 4 26.90 36.33 -54.66
C ARG A 4 28.31 36.89 -54.48
N ARG A 5 29.25 36.46 -55.32
CA ARG A 5 30.64 36.94 -55.31
C ARG A 5 30.63 38.46 -55.57
N ARG A 6 31.55 39.19 -54.94
CA ARG A 6 31.76 40.61 -55.21
C ARG A 6 32.28 40.80 -56.64
N CYS A 7 31.95 41.91 -57.29
CA CYS A 7 32.53 42.27 -58.59
C CYS A 7 34.07 42.30 -58.46
N PRO A 8 34.83 41.62 -59.34
CA PRO A 8 36.28 41.60 -59.27
C PRO A 8 36.93 42.94 -59.64
N ILE A 9 36.18 43.85 -60.27
CA ILE A 9 36.69 45.15 -60.73
C ILE A 9 36.38 46.24 -59.71
N CYS A 10 35.11 46.39 -59.29
CA CYS A 10 34.70 47.46 -58.37
C CYS A 10 34.25 47.00 -56.97
N GLY A 11 34.23 45.68 -56.69
CA GLY A 11 33.92 45.15 -55.36
C GLY A 11 32.44 45.23 -54.94
N SER A 12 31.56 45.73 -55.80
CA SER A 12 30.12 45.81 -55.55
C SER A 12 29.51 44.41 -55.30
N LYS A 13 28.46 44.37 -54.48
CA LYS A 13 27.70 43.13 -54.18
C LYS A 13 26.39 43.03 -54.95
N GLN A 14 26.00 44.12 -55.61
CA GLN A 14 24.72 44.25 -56.28
C GLN A 14 24.88 43.93 -57.77
N TRP A 15 24.16 42.90 -58.21
CA TRP A 15 24.16 42.40 -59.57
C TRP A 15 22.72 42.39 -60.08
N HIS A 16 22.48 42.97 -61.26
CA HIS A 16 21.19 42.98 -61.95
C HIS A 16 21.34 42.31 -63.32
N LYS A 17 20.24 41.72 -63.83
CA LYS A 17 20.20 41.10 -65.16
C LYS A 17 19.69 42.13 -66.16
N GLU A 18 20.42 42.37 -67.23
CA GLU A 18 19.99 43.27 -68.29
C GLU A 18 18.86 42.60 -69.11
N PRO A 19 17.71 43.27 -69.33
CA PRO A 19 16.55 42.65 -70.01
C PRO A 19 16.79 42.26 -71.47
N SER A 20 17.65 43.02 -72.17
CA SER A 20 17.92 42.90 -73.60
C SER A 20 18.93 41.82 -73.95
N SER A 21 20.00 41.70 -73.16
CA SER A 21 21.14 40.80 -73.44
C SER A 21 21.16 39.54 -72.56
N GLY A 22 20.39 39.52 -71.47
CA GLY A 22 20.40 38.45 -70.48
C GLY A 22 21.71 38.34 -69.67
N LEU A 23 22.65 39.28 -69.86
CA LEU A 23 23.90 39.38 -69.13
C LEU A 23 23.64 39.88 -67.70
N ILE A 24 24.52 39.49 -66.78
CA ILE A 24 24.49 40.00 -65.40
C ILE A 24 25.53 41.11 -65.27
N THR A 25 25.06 42.29 -64.88
CA THR A 25 25.86 43.51 -64.74
C THR A 25 25.81 43.99 -63.30
N CYS A 26 26.93 44.50 -62.80
CA CYS A 26 27.00 45.09 -61.47
C CYS A 26 26.37 46.50 -61.46
N SER A 27 26.02 47.03 -60.28
CA SER A 27 25.49 48.40 -60.10
C SER A 27 26.28 49.53 -60.76
N GLU A 28 27.57 49.32 -61.08
CA GLU A 28 28.46 50.29 -61.72
C GLU A 28 28.75 49.95 -63.20
N GLY A 29 28.06 48.97 -63.80
CA GLY A 29 28.14 48.69 -65.24
C GLY A 29 29.11 47.58 -65.66
N HIS A 30 29.78 46.90 -64.73
CA HIS A 30 30.70 45.79 -65.07
C HIS A 30 29.96 44.48 -65.32
N VAL A 31 30.23 43.82 -66.46
CA VAL A 31 29.59 42.56 -66.85
C VAL A 31 30.30 41.36 -66.20
N LEU A 32 29.53 40.44 -65.63
CA LEU A 32 30.03 39.20 -65.05
C LEU A 32 30.43 38.20 -66.15
N GLN A 33 31.73 38.10 -66.41
CA GLN A 33 32.29 37.15 -67.36
C GLN A 33 32.06 35.69 -66.90
N ASN A 34 31.76 34.80 -67.83
CA ASN A 34 31.47 33.37 -67.60
C ASN A 34 30.13 33.06 -66.89
N TYR A 35 29.22 34.02 -66.78
CA TYR A 35 27.84 33.73 -66.40
C TYR A 35 27.11 33.08 -67.58
N ARG A 36 26.80 31.79 -67.48
CA ARG A 36 25.95 31.07 -68.43
C ARG A 36 24.57 30.90 -67.83
N ASN A 37 23.56 31.46 -68.49
CA ASN A 37 22.17 31.27 -68.09
C ASN A 37 21.66 29.93 -68.65
N GLU A 38 21.63 28.90 -67.81
CA GLU A 38 20.98 27.63 -68.17
C GLU A 38 19.47 27.77 -67.97
N THR A 39 18.75 28.12 -69.05
CA THR A 39 17.29 28.17 -69.05
C THR A 39 16.75 26.74 -69.03
N ARG A 40 16.04 26.34 -67.97
CA ARG A 40 15.43 25.00 -67.83
C ARG A 40 13.99 24.99 -68.33
N GLU A 41 13.74 25.54 -69.51
CA GLU A 41 12.44 25.40 -70.16
C GLU A 41 12.41 24.06 -70.88
N VAL A 42 11.83 23.06 -70.23
CA VAL A 42 11.54 21.74 -70.82
C VAL A 42 10.05 21.71 -71.06
N THR A 43 9.63 21.70 -72.34
CA THR A 43 8.21 21.85 -72.73
C THR A 43 7.39 20.57 -72.49
N GLU A 44 8.03 19.42 -72.31
CA GLU A 44 7.36 18.16 -71.94
C GLU A 44 8.10 17.47 -70.80
N LEU A 45 7.57 17.59 -69.58
CA LEU A 45 8.07 16.89 -68.40
C LEU A 45 7.30 15.57 -68.26
N GLY A 46 7.98 14.45 -68.54
CA GLY A 46 7.45 13.12 -68.24
C GLY A 46 7.32 12.84 -66.72
N PRO A 47 6.49 11.86 -66.31
CA PRO A 47 6.06 11.64 -64.92
C PRO A 47 7.16 11.28 -63.90
N HIS A 48 8.42 11.14 -64.32
CA HIS A 48 9.55 10.77 -63.43
C HIS A 48 10.64 11.84 -63.28
N ALA A 49 10.41 13.08 -63.73
CA ALA A 49 11.46 14.10 -63.81
C ALA A 49 11.60 15.05 -62.59
N VAL A 50 11.05 14.74 -61.40
CA VAL A 50 11.09 15.66 -60.24
C VAL A 50 11.55 15.01 -58.94
N ARG A 51 12.85 14.72 -58.80
CA ARG A 51 13.44 14.47 -57.47
C ARG A 51 13.73 15.81 -56.79
N LYS A 52 12.82 16.25 -55.91
CA LYS A 52 13.04 17.43 -55.05
C LYS A 52 14.22 17.14 -54.11
N ARG A 53 15.37 17.79 -54.33
CA ARG A 53 16.53 17.67 -53.45
C ARG A 53 16.28 18.51 -52.19
N THR A 54 15.92 17.88 -51.08
CA THR A 54 15.87 18.52 -49.76
C THR A 54 17.30 18.92 -49.36
N LEU A 55 17.58 20.22 -49.36
CA LEU A 55 18.84 20.77 -48.85
C LEU A 55 18.90 20.49 -47.34
N LYS A 56 19.78 19.58 -46.90
CA LYS A 56 20.07 19.39 -45.47
C LYS A 56 20.53 20.72 -44.89
N SER A 57 19.71 21.32 -44.04
CA SER A 57 20.04 22.55 -43.33
C SER A 57 21.29 22.32 -42.48
N THR A 58 22.38 23.02 -42.80
CA THR A 58 23.62 23.06 -41.98
C THR A 58 23.48 23.94 -40.75
N ARG A 59 22.27 24.37 -40.40
CA ARG A 59 22.01 25.12 -39.17
C ARG A 59 22.16 24.14 -38.01
N LYS A 60 23.29 24.20 -37.28
CA LYS A 60 23.46 23.52 -35.99
C LYS A 60 22.20 23.79 -35.17
N LYS A 61 21.45 22.72 -34.87
CA LYS A 61 20.25 22.78 -34.03
C LYS A 61 20.72 23.36 -32.70
N LYS A 62 20.38 24.62 -32.41
CA LYS A 62 20.69 25.25 -31.12
C LYS A 62 20.10 24.30 -30.07
N GLU A 63 20.91 23.78 -29.15
CA GLU A 63 20.42 22.93 -28.07
C GLU A 63 19.25 23.66 -27.42
N ARG A 64 18.08 23.03 -27.42
CA ARG A 64 16.90 23.60 -26.77
C ARG A 64 17.25 23.58 -25.29
N GLN A 65 17.57 24.75 -24.72
CA GLN A 65 17.68 24.89 -23.27
C GLN A 65 16.41 24.32 -22.66
N SER A 66 16.55 23.35 -21.77
CA SER A 66 15.41 22.69 -21.14
C SER A 66 14.59 23.74 -20.41
N LYS A 67 13.29 23.83 -20.69
CA LYS A 67 12.34 24.64 -19.94
C LYS A 67 12.03 24.08 -18.53
N ALA A 68 12.91 23.23 -18.00
CA ALA A 68 12.73 22.63 -16.68
C ALA A 68 13.09 23.67 -15.63
N ASP A 69 12.24 23.82 -14.62
CA ASP A 69 12.50 24.75 -13.53
C ASP A 69 13.81 24.39 -12.83
N PRO A 70 14.79 25.31 -12.75
CA PRO A 70 16.12 25.00 -12.22
C PRO A 70 16.12 24.70 -10.72
N ARG A 71 15.01 24.98 -10.02
CA ARG A 71 14.81 24.68 -8.61
C ARG A 71 14.43 23.22 -8.38
N LEU A 72 13.82 22.54 -9.35
CA LEU A 72 13.35 21.18 -9.18
C LEU A 72 14.51 20.19 -9.32
N TYR A 73 14.64 19.29 -8.35
CA TYR A 73 15.63 18.23 -8.44
C TYR A 73 15.14 17.09 -9.33
N HIS A 74 16.08 16.46 -10.03
CA HIS A 74 15.83 15.31 -10.90
C HIS A 74 16.91 14.25 -10.70
N GLY A 75 16.61 13.01 -11.11
CA GLY A 75 17.56 11.89 -11.01
C GLY A 75 17.95 11.55 -9.57
N ASP A 76 19.22 11.17 -9.36
CA ASP A 76 19.70 10.69 -8.06
C ASP A 76 19.67 11.77 -6.98
N ARG A 77 19.84 13.05 -7.36
CA ARG A 77 19.68 14.18 -6.44
C ARG A 77 18.26 14.29 -5.90
N ALA A 78 17.25 14.12 -6.74
CA ALA A 78 15.86 14.10 -6.28
C ALA A 78 15.55 12.87 -5.41
N ARG A 79 16.16 11.72 -5.72
CA ARG A 79 15.98 10.51 -4.93
C ARG A 79 16.60 10.65 -3.54
N TYR A 80 17.81 11.16 -3.44
CA TYR A 80 18.43 11.49 -2.15
C TYR A 80 17.55 12.45 -1.35
N HIS A 81 17.11 13.53 -1.98
CA HIS A 81 16.27 14.53 -1.35
C HIS A 81 14.92 13.97 -0.88
N TYR A 82 14.33 13.06 -1.64
CA TYR A 82 13.10 12.35 -1.25
C TYR A 82 13.31 11.52 0.02
N PHE A 83 14.44 10.80 0.16
CA PHE A 83 14.76 10.10 1.41
C PHE A 83 15.02 11.04 2.58
N GLN A 84 15.56 12.26 2.34
CA GLN A 84 15.66 13.27 3.39
C GLN A 84 14.27 13.70 3.89
N CYS A 85 13.30 13.88 2.98
CA CYS A 85 11.92 14.17 3.36
C CYS A 85 11.28 13.02 4.15
N LEU A 86 11.47 11.78 3.71
CA LEU A 86 10.97 10.59 4.43
C LEU A 86 11.59 10.46 5.83
N GLN A 87 12.88 10.72 5.96
CA GLN A 87 13.57 10.69 7.26
C GLN A 87 13.04 11.78 8.19
N LEU A 88 12.79 12.99 7.68
CA LEU A 88 12.19 14.04 8.48
C LEU A 88 10.75 13.68 8.89
N LEU A 89 9.95 13.14 7.98
CA LEU A 89 8.61 12.64 8.26
C LEU A 89 8.63 11.56 9.35
N LEU A 90 9.57 10.60 9.27
CA LEU A 90 9.74 9.56 10.28
C LEU A 90 10.05 10.16 11.65
N ARG A 91 10.92 11.18 11.72
CA ARG A 91 11.22 11.87 12.99
C ARG A 91 9.97 12.52 13.58
N MET A 92 9.17 13.19 12.76
CA MET A 92 7.91 13.80 13.21
C MET A 92 6.92 12.74 13.71
N GLN A 93 6.83 11.60 13.02
CA GLN A 93 6.01 10.46 13.46
C GLN A 93 6.47 9.91 14.81
N ILE A 94 7.78 9.71 15.00
CA ILE A 94 8.35 9.25 16.28
C ILE A 94 8.06 10.24 17.40
N THR A 95 8.27 11.55 17.17
CA THR A 95 7.95 12.58 18.17
C THR A 95 6.47 12.59 18.53
N ALA A 96 5.58 12.47 17.55
CA ALA A 96 4.14 12.41 17.77
C ALA A 96 3.76 11.19 18.63
N LEU A 97 4.24 9.99 18.28
CA LEU A 97 3.97 8.77 19.05
C LEU A 97 4.56 8.81 20.45
N THR A 98 5.76 9.37 20.61
CA THR A 98 6.40 9.50 21.93
C THR A 98 5.58 10.39 22.85
N ARG A 99 4.98 11.46 22.32
CA ARG A 99 4.06 12.34 23.06
C ARG A 99 2.72 11.67 23.35
N LEU A 100 2.14 10.98 22.37
CA LEU A 100 0.79 10.40 22.48
C LEU A 100 0.73 9.16 23.37
N TRP A 101 1.76 8.31 23.32
CA TRP A 101 1.80 7.04 24.07
C TRP A 101 2.80 7.07 25.24
N GLU A 102 3.34 8.25 25.57
CA GLU A 102 4.32 8.45 26.64
C GLU A 102 5.48 7.45 26.58
N LEU A 103 6.00 7.23 25.36
CA LEU A 103 7.01 6.20 25.13
C LEU A 103 8.37 6.60 25.72
N PRO A 104 9.17 5.61 26.15
CA PRO A 104 10.49 5.87 26.70
C PRO A 104 11.46 6.31 25.57
N PRO A 105 12.51 7.09 25.89
CA PRO A 105 13.43 7.66 24.89
C PRO A 105 14.18 6.59 24.07
N GLU A 106 14.28 5.36 24.58
CA GLU A 106 14.83 4.21 23.87
C GLU A 106 14.06 3.90 22.57
N PHE A 107 12.78 4.27 22.49
CA PHE A 107 11.97 4.10 21.28
C PHE A 107 12.55 4.82 20.07
N GLU A 108 13.04 6.05 20.22
CA GLU A 108 13.68 6.79 19.13
C GLU A 108 14.95 6.09 18.66
N ILE A 109 15.75 5.57 19.59
CA ILE A 109 17.00 4.85 19.30
C ILE A 109 16.71 3.60 18.48
N VAL A 110 15.74 2.80 18.91
CA VAL A 110 15.33 1.57 18.22
C VAL A 110 14.78 1.87 16.82
N CYS A 111 13.94 2.90 16.68
CA CYS A 111 13.42 3.33 15.38
C CYS A 111 14.55 3.75 14.43
N ARG A 112 15.53 4.50 14.93
CA ARG A 112 16.71 4.93 14.15
C ARG A 112 17.53 3.74 13.66
N ASP A 113 17.76 2.76 14.51
CA ASP A 113 18.58 1.59 14.17
C ASP A 113 17.84 0.70 13.15
N ILE A 114 16.52 0.51 13.31
CA ILE A 114 15.70 -0.22 12.34
C ILE A 114 15.58 0.55 11.02
N TRP A 115 15.49 1.89 11.04
CA TRP A 115 15.52 2.71 9.82
C TRP A 115 16.84 2.55 9.06
N ALA A 116 17.98 2.54 9.76
CA ALA A 116 19.27 2.30 9.13
C ALA A 116 19.35 0.90 8.48
N LEU A 117 18.83 -0.13 9.16
CA LEU A 117 18.71 -1.48 8.60
C LEU A 117 17.75 -1.51 7.41
N HIS A 118 16.62 -0.81 7.48
CA HIS A 118 15.68 -0.72 6.38
C HIS A 118 16.36 -0.15 5.12
N LEU A 119 17.09 0.96 5.25
CA LEU A 119 17.81 1.59 4.14
C LEU A 119 18.89 0.68 3.54
N SER A 120 19.60 -0.13 4.35
CA SER A 120 20.61 -1.07 3.84
C SER A 120 20.00 -2.28 3.14
N LEU A 121 18.76 -2.64 3.50
CA LEU A 121 18.01 -3.77 2.96
C LEU A 121 17.15 -3.40 1.74
N LEU A 122 17.13 -2.12 1.34
CA LEU A 122 16.45 -1.70 0.12
C LEU A 122 17.10 -2.31 -1.13
N PRO A 123 16.31 -2.73 -2.14
CA PRO A 123 16.87 -3.28 -3.39
C PRO A 123 17.82 -2.34 -4.11
N GLU A 124 17.59 -1.03 -3.98
CA GLU A 124 18.52 -0.01 -4.39
C GLU A 124 18.68 0.97 -3.22
N PRO A 125 19.84 0.97 -2.54
CA PRO A 125 20.07 1.84 -1.42
C PRO A 125 20.00 3.31 -1.84
N PRO A 126 19.74 4.23 -0.90
CA PRO A 126 19.74 5.66 -1.19
C PRO A 126 21.09 6.08 -1.80
N PRO A 127 21.10 6.92 -2.84
CA PRO A 127 22.34 7.40 -3.43
C PRO A 127 23.14 8.23 -2.41
N ALA A 128 24.46 8.24 -2.53
CA ALA A 128 25.31 9.06 -1.68
C ALA A 128 24.96 10.55 -1.81
N GLU A 129 25.20 11.30 -0.73
CA GLU A 129 24.93 12.74 -0.71
C GLU A 129 25.58 13.43 -1.93
N PRO A 130 24.79 14.10 -2.78
CA PRO A 130 25.34 14.82 -3.91
C PRO A 130 26.22 15.98 -3.40
N LEU A 131 27.52 15.94 -3.71
CA LEU A 131 28.46 17.01 -3.40
C LEU A 131 27.88 18.38 -3.83
N PRO A 132 27.87 19.40 -2.95
CA PRO A 132 27.38 20.73 -3.30
C PRO A 132 28.16 21.29 -4.50
N GLY A 133 27.49 21.39 -5.66
CA GLY A 133 28.08 21.91 -6.90
C GLY A 133 28.22 20.90 -8.05
N ALA A 134 27.96 19.61 -7.83
CA ALA A 134 27.85 18.65 -8.92
C ALA A 134 26.49 18.85 -9.65
N GLN A 135 26.48 19.73 -10.65
CA GLN A 135 25.46 19.64 -11.71
C GLN A 135 25.52 18.21 -12.29
N PRO A 136 24.40 17.63 -12.75
CA PRO A 136 24.45 16.34 -13.42
C PRO A 136 25.28 16.49 -14.68
N ALA A 137 26.59 16.24 -14.59
CA ALA A 137 27.42 16.03 -15.73
C ALA A 137 26.80 14.86 -16.47
N ALA A 138 26.40 15.10 -17.71
CA ALA A 138 25.89 14.09 -18.62
C ALA A 138 26.69 12.80 -18.42
N GLU A 139 25.99 11.72 -18.07
CA GLU A 139 26.54 10.38 -17.82
C GLU A 139 27.60 10.06 -18.89
N VAL A 140 28.88 10.25 -18.56
CA VAL A 140 29.98 9.75 -19.36
C VAL A 140 29.97 8.26 -19.15
N GLN A 141 29.51 7.53 -20.17
CA GLN A 141 29.56 6.08 -20.22
C GLN A 141 30.96 5.61 -19.86
N ALA A 142 31.07 4.95 -18.70
CA ALA A 142 32.29 4.31 -18.24
C ALA A 142 32.73 3.27 -19.28
N SER A 143 33.88 3.55 -19.90
CA SER A 143 34.61 2.65 -20.78
C SER A 143 35.06 1.40 -20.01
N LYS A 144 34.51 0.23 -20.35
CA LYS A 144 35.10 -1.05 -19.97
C LYS A 144 36.41 -1.24 -20.73
N GLN A 145 37.49 -1.41 -19.98
CA GLN A 145 38.72 -2.05 -20.43
C GLN A 145 38.44 -3.54 -20.65
N ASP A 146 38.93 -4.10 -21.76
CA ASP A 146 39.87 -5.23 -21.76
C ASP A 146 40.41 -5.51 -23.18
N THR A 147 41.67 -5.94 -23.24
CA THR A 147 42.49 -6.35 -24.41
C THR A 147 42.84 -7.85 -24.25
N PRO A 148 43.52 -8.57 -25.20
CA PRO A 148 43.79 -8.42 -26.64
C PRO A 148 43.58 -9.73 -27.48
N ALA A 149 44.06 -9.74 -28.74
CA ALA A 149 44.33 -10.87 -29.68
C ALA A 149 43.20 -11.24 -30.69
N ARG A 150 43.39 -11.50 -31.99
CA ARG A 150 44.55 -11.53 -32.91
C ARG A 150 44.01 -11.66 -34.36
N GLU A 151 44.66 -10.94 -35.28
CA GLU A 151 44.86 -11.12 -36.75
C GLU A 151 43.77 -11.73 -37.67
N GLY A 152 43.47 -11.00 -38.77
CA GLY A 152 42.92 -11.55 -40.01
C GLY A 152 42.09 -10.55 -40.84
N SER A 153 42.68 -9.91 -41.84
CA SER A 153 41.99 -9.21 -42.95
C SER A 153 41.92 -10.14 -44.18
N PRO A 154 41.33 -9.79 -45.35
CA PRO A 154 40.36 -8.74 -45.71
C PRO A 154 39.20 -9.23 -46.65
N ASP A 155 38.30 -8.30 -46.98
CA ASP A 155 37.72 -8.03 -48.32
C ASP A 155 36.29 -8.51 -48.72
N ALA A 156 35.63 -7.55 -49.41
CA ALA A 156 34.60 -7.61 -50.46
C ALA A 156 33.17 -8.19 -50.25
N GLY A 157 32.18 -7.38 -50.70
CA GLY A 157 30.81 -7.81 -51.07
C GLY A 157 29.73 -6.87 -50.53
N ALA A 158 29.42 -5.74 -51.19
CA ALA A 158 28.48 -5.58 -52.30
C ALA A 158 26.99 -5.57 -51.89
N SER A 159 26.33 -4.44 -52.24
CA SER A 159 24.90 -4.21 -52.58
C SER A 159 23.83 -4.76 -51.62
N GLY A 160 23.01 -3.90 -51.01
CA GLY A 160 21.82 -3.31 -51.66
C GLY A 160 20.60 -4.08 -51.13
N ASP A 161 19.46 -3.51 -50.80
CA ASP A 161 18.85 -2.24 -51.14
C ASP A 161 17.60 -2.11 -50.27
N GLU A 162 17.19 -0.85 -50.05
CA GLU A 162 15.79 -0.40 -49.91
C GLU A 162 14.95 -0.92 -48.71
N ALA A 163 14.01 -0.19 -48.12
CA ALA A 163 13.66 1.21 -48.15
C ALA A 163 12.54 1.43 -47.12
N GLY A 164 12.49 2.65 -46.59
CA GLY A 164 11.24 3.31 -46.24
C GLY A 164 10.78 3.19 -44.79
N ASN A 165 10.15 4.20 -44.19
CA ASN A 165 9.78 5.51 -44.70
C ASN A 165 9.45 6.37 -43.47
N GLU A 166 10.01 7.59 -43.47
CA GLU A 166 9.41 8.90 -43.14
C GLU A 166 8.01 8.86 -42.50
N GLY A 167 7.67 9.62 -41.45
CA GLY A 167 7.92 11.04 -41.13
C GLY A 167 6.77 11.43 -40.17
N GLY A 168 6.98 12.27 -39.15
CA GLY A 168 6.68 13.71 -39.23
C GLY A 168 5.15 13.96 -39.31
N SER A 169 4.49 14.77 -38.47
CA SER A 169 4.94 15.92 -37.71
C SER A 169 3.84 16.35 -36.73
N SER A 170 4.26 17.17 -35.77
CA SER A 170 3.48 18.05 -34.91
C SER A 170 2.45 18.95 -35.62
N SER A 171 1.37 19.28 -34.90
CA SER A 171 0.85 20.66 -34.82
C SER A 171 0.09 20.86 -33.51
N SER A 172 0.08 22.13 -33.07
CA SER A 172 -0.39 22.63 -31.78
C SER A 172 -1.89 22.97 -31.77
N SER A 173 -2.49 22.81 -30.58
CA SER A 173 -3.58 23.56 -29.94
C SER A 173 -4.50 24.47 -30.77
N SER A 174 -5.80 24.18 -30.69
CA SER A 174 -6.84 25.11 -30.24
C SER A 174 -8.00 24.31 -29.63
N ASP A 175 -8.61 24.86 -28.60
CA ASP A 175 -9.81 24.36 -27.90
C ASP A 175 -10.99 24.08 -28.83
N ASP A 176 -11.77 23.05 -28.52
CA ASP A 176 -13.23 23.11 -28.33
C ASP A 176 -13.72 21.69 -27.93
N ASP A 177 -14.59 21.65 -26.92
CA ASP A 177 -15.29 20.48 -26.40
C ASP A 177 -16.17 19.83 -27.48
N ASP A 178 -15.91 18.57 -27.77
CA ASP A 178 -16.90 17.62 -28.30
C ASP A 178 -16.39 16.21 -27.92
N GLU A 179 -16.88 15.69 -26.79
CA GLU A 179 -16.61 14.31 -26.37
C GLU A 179 -17.30 13.35 -27.35
N ASP A 180 -16.49 12.53 -28.03
CA ASP A 180 -16.96 11.49 -28.93
C ASP A 180 -17.76 10.44 -28.14
N PRO A 181 -19.07 10.25 -28.42
CA PRO A 181 -19.94 9.35 -27.66
C PRO A 181 -19.49 7.88 -27.72
N GLU A 182 -18.63 7.52 -28.67
CA GLU A 182 -18.05 6.18 -28.79
C GLU A 182 -16.91 5.93 -27.77
N ILE A 183 -16.20 6.99 -27.35
CA ILE A 183 -15.10 6.92 -26.37
C ILE A 183 -15.65 6.86 -24.94
N ALA A 184 -16.77 7.55 -24.66
CA ALA A 184 -17.47 7.46 -23.38
C ALA A 184 -18.05 6.05 -23.14
N GLU A 185 -18.58 5.41 -24.19
CA GLU A 185 -19.10 4.03 -24.12
C GLU A 185 -17.98 3.00 -23.92
N LEU A 186 -16.80 3.21 -24.51
CA LEU A 186 -15.62 2.37 -24.30
C LEU A 186 -15.05 2.48 -22.87
N MET A 187 -15.14 3.65 -22.23
CA MET A 187 -14.76 3.78 -20.81
C MET A 187 -15.78 3.10 -19.89
N ARG A 188 -17.08 3.20 -20.17
CA ARG A 188 -18.11 2.52 -19.37
C ARG A 188 -18.01 0.99 -19.44
N GLN A 189 -17.66 0.44 -20.61
CA GLN A 189 -17.43 -1.01 -20.79
C GLN A 189 -16.14 -1.51 -20.12
N ALA A 190 -15.14 -0.64 -19.93
CA ALA A 190 -13.93 -0.97 -19.18
C ALA A 190 -14.16 -0.98 -17.66
N GLU A 191 -15.17 -0.27 -17.18
CA GLU A 191 -15.57 -0.22 -15.77
C GLU A 191 -16.47 -1.40 -15.35
N GLU A 192 -17.17 -2.05 -16.29
CA GLU A 192 -18.09 -3.18 -16.00
C GLU A 192 -17.43 -4.58 -16.03
N SER A 193 -16.10 -4.69 -15.86
CA SER A 193 -15.43 -5.98 -15.74
C SER A 193 -15.21 -6.37 -14.27
N PRO A 194 -15.93 -7.38 -13.70
CA PRO A 194 -15.65 -7.85 -12.35
C PRO A 194 -14.32 -8.62 -12.33
N SER A 195 -13.33 -8.02 -11.66
CA SER A 195 -12.02 -8.60 -11.39
C SER A 195 -12.16 -9.71 -10.34
N SER A 196 -12.05 -10.97 -10.77
CA SER A 196 -11.97 -12.14 -9.89
C SER A 196 -10.70 -12.96 -10.16
N SER A 197 -10.14 -13.48 -9.06
CA SER A 197 -9.14 -14.53 -8.86
C SER A 197 -7.66 -14.13 -8.64
N GLU A 198 -7.22 -14.48 -7.43
CA GLU A 198 -5.86 -14.91 -7.07
C GLU A 198 -5.69 -16.41 -7.43
N ASP A 199 -4.50 -16.83 -7.89
CA ASP A 199 -3.67 -17.85 -7.19
C ASP A 199 -2.39 -18.25 -7.97
N GLU A 200 -1.45 -18.83 -7.21
CA GLU A 200 -0.06 -19.20 -7.52
C GLU A 200 0.12 -20.52 -8.34
N ASP A 201 1.12 -20.48 -9.24
CA ASP A 201 2.04 -21.49 -9.84
C ASP A 201 1.72 -23.00 -10.09
N GLU A 202 1.93 -23.39 -11.38
CA GLU A 202 2.77 -24.49 -11.95
C GLU A 202 2.08 -25.37 -13.03
N GLN A 203 2.44 -25.19 -14.31
CA GLN A 203 3.01 -26.21 -15.24
C GLN A 203 3.04 -25.73 -16.72
N GLU A 204 4.06 -26.20 -17.44
CA GLU A 204 4.44 -25.87 -18.82
C GLU A 204 3.34 -26.15 -19.86
N GLU A 205 3.18 -25.27 -20.86
CA GLU A 205 3.45 -25.59 -22.27
C GLU A 205 3.26 -24.35 -23.19
N GLY A 206 3.95 -24.36 -24.33
CA GLY A 206 4.43 -23.16 -25.02
C GLY A 206 3.41 -22.33 -25.81
N ALA A 207 3.61 -21.01 -25.79
CA ALA A 207 3.08 -20.11 -26.82
C ALA A 207 3.96 -18.84 -27.02
N LYS A 208 4.52 -18.77 -28.23
CA LYS A 208 4.87 -17.60 -29.08
C LYS A 208 5.30 -16.29 -28.38
N LYS A 209 6.61 -15.99 -28.53
CA LYS A 209 7.26 -14.72 -28.20
C LYS A 209 6.68 -13.55 -29.03
N VAL A 210 6.01 -12.62 -28.36
CA VAL A 210 5.77 -11.26 -28.87
C VAL A 210 6.87 -10.35 -28.29
N PRO A 211 7.51 -9.46 -29.06
CA PRO A 211 8.61 -8.65 -28.55
C PRO A 211 8.11 -7.66 -27.49
N ALA A 212 8.56 -7.85 -26.25
CA ALA A 212 8.23 -7.00 -25.13
C ALA A 212 8.76 -5.57 -25.34
N HIS A 213 7.84 -4.61 -25.44
CA HIS A 213 8.15 -3.21 -25.30
C HIS A 213 8.67 -3.00 -23.87
N ARG A 214 9.99 -2.83 -23.70
CA ARG A 214 10.64 -2.56 -22.42
C ARG A 214 10.07 -1.26 -21.84
N LYS A 215 9.03 -1.33 -21.02
CA LYS A 215 8.56 -0.21 -20.21
C LYS A 215 9.74 0.24 -19.34
N ARG A 216 10.25 1.46 -19.56
CA ARG A 216 11.24 2.07 -18.66
C ARG A 216 10.55 2.20 -17.29
N LYS A 217 10.85 1.29 -16.36
CA LYS A 217 10.34 1.37 -14.99
C LYS A 217 10.71 2.74 -14.42
N SER A 218 9.70 3.49 -13.95
CA SER A 218 9.92 4.74 -13.22
C SER A 218 10.86 4.46 -12.04
N ARG A 219 11.92 5.28 -11.88
CA ARG A 219 12.85 5.16 -10.76
C ARG A 219 12.26 5.68 -9.44
N PHE A 220 11.15 6.44 -9.51
CA PHE A 220 10.45 7.05 -8.37
C PHE A 220 9.12 6.32 -8.12
N GLY A 221 8.74 6.17 -6.84
CA GLY A 221 7.51 5.47 -6.43
C GLY A 221 7.64 3.95 -6.44
N ARG A 222 8.79 3.41 -6.04
CA ARG A 222 8.91 1.96 -5.82
C ARG A 222 8.14 1.60 -4.56
N LYS A 223 7.51 0.42 -4.54
CA LYS A 223 6.76 -0.11 -3.38
C LYS A 223 7.48 0.08 -2.03
N TYR A 224 8.81 -0.03 -2.03
CA TYR A 224 9.66 0.04 -0.83
C TYR A 224 10.21 1.44 -0.51
N ASP A 225 10.00 2.41 -1.40
CA ASP A 225 10.42 3.79 -1.17
C ASP A 225 9.24 4.65 -0.66
N MET A 226 8.01 4.10 -0.54
CA MET A 226 6.82 4.85 -0.13
C MET A 226 6.80 5.19 1.38
N PRO A 227 6.08 6.25 1.81
CA PRO A 227 5.95 6.64 3.23
C PRO A 227 5.35 5.55 4.13
N VAL A 228 4.60 4.58 3.58
CA VAL A 228 4.13 3.39 4.33
C VAL A 228 5.29 2.61 4.96
N ASN A 229 6.49 2.65 4.37
CA ASN A 229 7.65 1.96 4.91
C ASN A 229 8.14 2.57 6.23
N ASN A 230 7.88 3.88 6.47
CA ASN A 230 8.13 4.49 7.78
C ASN A 230 7.25 3.84 8.86
N LEU A 231 5.97 3.59 8.55
CA LEU A 231 5.05 2.90 9.46
C LEU A 231 5.51 1.45 9.71
N ALA A 232 5.98 0.75 8.68
CA ALA A 232 6.54 -0.60 8.85
C ALA A 232 7.74 -0.60 9.80
N VAL A 233 8.63 0.39 9.70
CA VAL A 233 9.78 0.57 10.61
C VAL A 233 9.31 0.84 12.03
N ILE A 234 8.31 1.71 12.22
CA ILE A 234 7.72 2.01 13.53
C ILE A 234 7.07 0.76 14.15
N VAL A 235 6.29 0.00 13.38
CA VAL A 235 5.66 -1.25 13.87
C VAL A 235 6.71 -2.23 14.35
N VAL A 236 7.77 -2.46 13.56
CA VAL A 236 8.87 -3.34 13.98
C VAL A 236 9.54 -2.82 15.24
N ALA A 237 9.72 -1.50 15.39
CA ALA A 237 10.26 -0.89 16.60
C ALA A 237 9.38 -1.12 17.83
N CYS A 238 8.07 -0.89 17.71
CA CYS A 238 7.11 -1.15 18.78
C CYS A 238 7.14 -2.62 19.23
N TRP A 239 7.26 -3.54 18.28
CA TRP A 239 7.34 -4.97 18.57
C TRP A 239 8.67 -5.36 19.22
N THR A 240 9.79 -4.78 18.79
CA THR A 240 11.09 -5.01 19.47
C THR A 240 11.09 -4.56 20.92
N LEU A 241 10.30 -3.54 21.27
CA LEU A 241 10.07 -3.09 22.66
C LEU A 241 8.92 -3.82 23.36
N ARG A 242 8.25 -4.78 22.70
CA ARG A 242 7.07 -5.50 23.21
C ARG A 242 5.91 -4.59 23.63
N LEU A 243 5.74 -3.48 22.92
CA LEU A 243 4.57 -2.60 23.09
C LEU A 243 3.31 -3.29 22.57
N PRO A 244 2.19 -3.23 23.30
CA PRO A 244 0.94 -3.91 22.93
C PRO A 244 0.10 -3.08 21.95
N VAL A 245 0.69 -2.75 20.80
CA VAL A 245 0.07 -1.92 19.76
C VAL A 245 -0.60 -2.78 18.70
N ALA A 246 -1.75 -2.32 18.22
CA ALA A 246 -2.48 -2.89 17.10
C ALA A 246 -2.22 -2.08 15.81
N TYR A 247 -2.36 -2.68 14.62
CA TYR A 247 -2.22 -1.94 13.35
C TYR A 247 -3.26 -0.83 13.22
N MET A 248 -4.49 -1.09 13.68
CA MET A 248 -5.56 -0.09 13.69
C MET A 248 -5.25 1.10 14.57
N ASP A 249 -4.42 0.97 15.61
CA ASP A 249 -4.02 2.12 16.44
C ASP A 249 -3.26 3.15 15.60
N PHE A 250 -2.42 2.71 14.66
CA PHE A 250 -1.73 3.62 13.74
C PHE A 250 -2.69 4.25 12.73
N ILE A 251 -3.61 3.46 12.16
CA ILE A 251 -4.57 3.95 11.16
C ILE A 251 -5.47 5.02 11.77
N ARG A 252 -5.99 4.77 12.98
CA ARG A 252 -6.81 5.74 13.72
C ARG A 252 -6.07 7.05 13.97
N LEU A 253 -4.81 6.98 14.40
CA LEU A 253 -3.98 8.17 14.59
C LEU A 253 -3.68 8.92 13.28
N ILE A 254 -3.59 8.22 12.16
CA ILE A 254 -3.38 8.81 10.84
C ILE A 254 -4.65 9.52 10.37
N GLU A 255 -5.80 8.86 10.47
CA GLU A 255 -7.11 9.42 10.09
C GLU A 255 -7.48 10.62 10.97
N ALA A 256 -7.15 10.58 12.26
CA ALA A 256 -7.33 11.70 13.18
C ALA A 256 -6.31 12.86 12.98
N TYR A 257 -5.42 12.77 11.98
CA TYR A 257 -4.33 13.73 11.73
C TYR A 257 -3.36 13.94 12.91
N ASP A 258 -3.32 12.99 13.86
CA ASP A 258 -2.42 13.04 15.01
C ASP A 258 -1.02 12.54 14.67
N LEU A 259 -0.96 11.46 13.88
CA LEU A 259 0.26 10.90 13.32
C LEU A 259 0.51 11.48 11.91
N PRO A 260 1.60 12.25 11.69
CA PRO A 260 1.91 12.80 10.38
C PRO A 260 2.06 11.71 9.31
N TYR A 261 1.16 11.69 8.34
CA TYR A 261 1.21 10.74 7.22
C TYR A 261 0.41 11.27 6.02
N LEU A 262 -0.81 11.74 6.27
CA LEU A 262 -1.62 12.49 5.32
C LEU A 262 -1.12 13.94 5.24
N ASP A 263 -1.03 14.46 4.01
CA ASP A 263 -0.48 15.77 3.67
C ASP A 263 0.73 16.22 4.53
N PRO A 264 1.89 15.57 4.39
CA PRO A 264 3.09 15.95 5.14
C PRO A 264 3.66 17.31 4.69
N PHE A 265 3.22 17.91 3.58
CA PHE A 265 3.83 19.14 3.07
C PHE A 265 3.62 20.34 3.96
N ARG A 266 2.46 20.44 4.60
CA ARG A 266 2.17 21.48 5.61
C ARG A 266 3.12 21.43 6.81
N LEU A 267 3.77 20.28 7.03
CA LEU A 267 4.66 20.04 8.16
C LEU A 267 6.16 20.14 7.79
N LEU A 268 6.49 20.10 6.51
CA LEU A 268 7.87 20.12 6.04
C LEU A 268 8.37 21.57 5.84
N PRO A 269 9.64 21.88 6.20
CA PRO A 269 10.23 23.19 5.95
C PRO A 269 10.23 23.57 4.46
N GLU A 270 10.00 24.86 4.17
CA GLU A 270 9.94 25.38 2.79
C GLU A 270 11.20 25.07 1.97
N GLY A 271 12.38 25.08 2.61
CA GLY A 271 13.64 24.75 1.97
C GLY A 271 13.69 23.33 1.38
N LEU A 272 12.89 22.39 1.92
CA LEU A 272 12.74 21.05 1.35
C LEU A 272 11.63 21.00 0.29
N THR A 273 10.52 21.71 0.49
CA THR A 273 9.34 21.58 -0.39
C THR A 273 9.53 22.24 -1.76
N VAL A 274 10.37 23.28 -1.86
CA VAL A 274 10.63 24.03 -3.11
C VAL A 274 11.31 23.18 -4.19
N HIS A 275 12.08 22.17 -3.80
CA HIS A 275 12.87 21.35 -4.72
C HIS A 275 12.15 20.09 -5.20
N LEU A 276 10.95 19.81 -4.67
CA LEU A 276 10.18 18.61 -4.98
C LEU A 276 9.40 18.77 -6.29
N THR A 277 9.56 17.80 -7.18
CA THR A 277 8.73 17.64 -8.38
C THR A 277 7.29 17.24 -8.06
N LYS A 278 6.35 17.43 -8.99
CA LYS A 278 4.96 16.98 -8.86
C LYS A 278 4.86 15.49 -8.50
N HIS A 279 5.65 14.64 -9.15
CA HIS A 279 5.67 13.20 -8.86
C HIS A 279 6.17 12.88 -7.44
N THR A 280 7.27 13.49 -7.01
CA THR A 280 7.79 13.28 -5.64
C THR A 280 6.83 13.82 -4.59
N LYS A 281 6.06 14.88 -4.90
CA LYS A 281 5.00 15.37 -4.01
C LYS A 281 3.87 14.33 -3.89
N SER A 282 3.33 13.87 -5.01
CA SER A 282 2.32 12.81 -4.99
C SER A 282 2.80 11.51 -4.32
N SER A 283 4.10 11.18 -4.37
CA SER A 283 4.65 10.00 -3.68
C SER A 283 4.90 10.18 -2.17
N LEU A 284 5.01 11.42 -1.68
CA LEU A 284 5.19 11.70 -0.24
C LEU A 284 3.85 11.86 0.48
N SER A 285 2.83 12.40 -0.21
CA SER A 285 1.47 12.56 0.33
C SER A 285 0.53 11.55 -0.33
N PRO A 286 0.30 10.38 0.27
CA PRO A 286 -0.76 9.49 -0.15
C PRO A 286 -2.13 10.12 0.19
N ASP A 287 -3.13 9.83 -0.65
CA ASP A 287 -4.47 10.40 -0.50
C ASP A 287 -5.27 9.74 0.63
N HIS A 288 -4.96 8.49 0.96
CA HIS A 288 -5.70 7.68 1.94
C HIS A 288 -4.75 7.05 2.97
N ALA A 289 -5.31 6.71 4.14
CA ALA A 289 -4.61 5.90 5.13
C ALA A 289 -4.23 4.53 4.54
N PRO A 290 -3.09 3.94 4.96
CA PRO A 290 -2.66 2.66 4.42
C PRO A 290 -3.49 1.51 5.00
N SER A 291 -3.77 0.49 4.20
CA SER A 291 -4.45 -0.71 4.68
C SER A 291 -3.57 -1.52 5.64
N VAL A 292 -4.20 -2.19 6.60
CA VAL A 292 -3.52 -3.05 7.60
C VAL A 292 -2.64 -4.10 6.93
N LEU A 293 -3.17 -4.78 5.91
CA LEU A 293 -2.45 -5.80 5.15
C LEU A 293 -1.20 -5.23 4.43
N SER A 294 -1.26 -3.98 3.98
CA SER A 294 -0.11 -3.31 3.35
C SER A 294 1.00 -3.05 4.37
N ILE A 295 0.67 -2.51 5.55
CA ILE A 295 1.63 -2.26 6.63
C ILE A 295 2.22 -3.59 7.12
N HIS A 296 1.38 -4.58 7.39
CA HIS A 296 1.82 -5.90 7.83
C HIS A 296 2.73 -6.56 6.81
N GLY A 297 2.37 -6.57 5.52
CA GLY A 297 3.19 -7.15 4.46
C GLY A 297 4.58 -6.51 4.33
N LEU A 298 4.67 -5.17 4.51
CA LEU A 298 5.94 -4.45 4.50
C LEU A 298 6.77 -4.73 5.77
N ALA A 299 6.15 -4.73 6.95
CA ALA A 299 6.81 -5.06 8.22
C ALA A 299 7.32 -6.51 8.23
N SER A 300 6.48 -7.46 7.82
CA SER A 300 6.79 -8.88 7.70
C SER A 300 7.98 -9.13 6.76
N ARG A 301 8.01 -8.45 5.61
CA ARG A 301 9.16 -8.47 4.69
C ARG A 301 10.43 -7.88 5.33
N LEU A 302 10.34 -6.72 5.99
CA LEU A 302 11.48 -6.07 6.61
C LEU A 302 12.13 -7.00 7.64
N VAL A 303 11.30 -7.62 8.49
CA VAL A 303 11.75 -8.58 9.50
C VAL A 303 12.38 -9.83 8.88
N LYS A 304 11.78 -10.38 7.82
CA LYS A 304 12.39 -11.48 7.06
C LYS A 304 13.80 -11.13 6.59
N LEU A 305 13.98 -9.94 6.04
CA LEU A 305 15.27 -9.46 5.52
C LEU A 305 16.28 -9.18 6.64
N MET A 306 15.84 -8.59 7.75
CA MET A 306 16.66 -8.38 8.95
C MET A 306 17.18 -9.70 9.50
N TYR A 307 16.31 -10.72 9.56
CA TYR A 307 16.69 -12.05 10.01
C TYR A 307 17.63 -12.75 9.01
N SER A 308 17.30 -12.76 7.71
CA SER A 308 18.12 -13.47 6.73
C SER A 308 19.53 -12.89 6.56
N ASN A 309 19.65 -11.56 6.61
CA ASN A 309 20.91 -10.88 6.29
C ASN A 309 21.76 -10.59 7.53
N TYR A 310 21.13 -10.28 8.66
CA TYR A 310 21.83 -9.83 9.87
C TYR A 310 21.55 -10.70 11.10
N GLN A 311 20.67 -11.72 10.99
CA GLN A 311 20.26 -12.57 12.12
C GLN A 311 19.66 -11.78 13.29
N VAL A 312 19.10 -10.59 13.00
CA VAL A 312 18.39 -9.79 13.99
C VAL A 312 17.00 -10.40 14.19
N GLN A 313 16.76 -10.93 15.38
CA GLN A 313 15.47 -11.51 15.76
C GLN A 313 14.57 -10.44 16.36
N THR A 314 13.36 -10.32 15.82
CA THR A 314 12.28 -9.56 16.48
C THR A 314 11.53 -10.49 17.42
N PRO A 315 11.23 -10.07 18.66
CA PRO A 315 10.51 -10.90 19.61
C PRO A 315 9.04 -11.11 19.19
N GLU A 316 8.38 -12.05 19.87
CA GLU A 316 6.94 -12.26 19.76
C GLU A 316 6.14 -11.04 20.27
N MET A 317 4.96 -10.88 19.68
CA MET A 317 3.98 -9.87 20.05
C MET A 317 3.57 -10.01 21.53
N ASN A 318 3.31 -8.88 22.19
CA ASN A 318 2.75 -8.86 23.54
C ASN A 318 1.26 -9.28 23.50
N ALA A 319 1.02 -10.59 23.41
CA ALA A 319 -0.29 -11.15 23.12
C ALA A 319 -1.30 -11.04 24.26
N ALA A 320 -0.86 -10.96 25.53
CA ALA A 320 -1.78 -10.91 26.66
C ALA A 320 -2.73 -9.69 26.66
N PRO A 321 -2.22 -8.44 26.53
CA PRO A 321 -3.08 -7.26 26.42
C PRO A 321 -3.86 -7.19 25.10
N ILE A 322 -3.26 -7.63 23.97
CA ILE A 322 -3.96 -7.60 22.68
C ILE A 322 -5.10 -8.63 22.65
N LEU A 323 -4.91 -9.80 23.25
CA LEU A 323 -5.99 -10.78 23.41
C LEU A 323 -7.09 -10.24 24.31
N TRP A 324 -6.76 -9.51 25.38
CA TRP A 324 -7.76 -8.86 26.21
C TRP A 324 -8.56 -7.81 25.43
N ARG A 325 -7.87 -6.98 24.62
CA ARG A 325 -8.52 -6.04 23.70
C ARG A 325 -9.43 -6.74 22.69
N ALA A 326 -9.03 -7.88 22.13
CA ALA A 326 -9.83 -8.67 21.21
C ALA A 326 -11.08 -9.27 21.89
N VAL A 327 -10.95 -9.73 23.14
CA VAL A 327 -12.07 -10.20 23.96
C VAL A 327 -13.06 -9.07 24.23
N GLN A 328 -12.56 -7.89 24.62
CA GLN A 328 -13.39 -6.70 24.83
C GLN A 328 -14.06 -6.20 23.54
N ALA A 329 -13.39 -6.35 22.38
CA ALA A 329 -13.94 -5.97 21.08
C ALA A 329 -15.19 -6.78 20.69
N LEU A 330 -15.32 -8.00 21.23
CA LEU A 330 -16.46 -8.90 21.06
C LEU A 330 -17.32 -8.99 22.34
N CYS A 331 -17.30 -7.95 23.17
CA CYS A 331 -18.12 -7.84 24.38
C CYS A 331 -17.92 -9.00 25.39
N GLY A 332 -16.76 -9.63 25.34
CA GLY A 332 -16.45 -10.82 26.11
C GLY A 332 -16.01 -10.54 27.54
N ILE A 333 -16.15 -11.56 28.38
CA ILE A 333 -15.81 -11.54 29.80
C ILE A 333 -14.44 -12.21 30.08
N PRO A 334 -13.88 -12.10 31.30
CA PRO A 334 -12.64 -12.79 31.67
C PRO A 334 -12.64 -14.31 31.44
N THR A 335 -13.78 -14.99 31.50
CA THR A 335 -13.88 -16.41 31.13
C THR A 335 -13.51 -16.62 29.67
N LEU A 336 -14.03 -15.79 28.76
CA LEU A 336 -13.73 -15.87 27.33
C LEU A 336 -12.22 -15.70 27.08
N TYR A 337 -11.57 -14.79 27.82
CA TYR A 337 -10.11 -14.64 27.76
C TYR A 337 -9.37 -15.93 28.15
N ILE A 338 -9.79 -16.59 29.23
CA ILE A 338 -9.15 -17.84 29.68
C ILE A 338 -9.36 -18.95 28.65
N LEU A 339 -10.57 -19.08 28.10
CA LEU A 339 -10.89 -20.08 27.07
C LEU A 339 -10.11 -19.82 25.78
N ALA A 340 -10.12 -18.59 25.28
CA ALA A 340 -9.37 -18.18 24.09
C ALA A 340 -7.87 -18.41 24.28
N LYS A 341 -7.32 -18.14 25.46
CA LYS A 341 -5.92 -18.44 25.78
C LYS A 341 -5.61 -19.94 25.76
N LYS A 342 -6.53 -20.80 26.22
CA LYS A 342 -6.37 -22.26 26.13
C LYS A 342 -6.41 -22.74 24.68
N VAL A 343 -7.38 -22.26 23.89
CA VAL A 343 -7.51 -22.62 22.47
C VAL A 343 -6.31 -22.10 21.66
N ALA A 344 -5.84 -20.88 21.91
CA ALA A 344 -4.66 -20.31 21.25
C ALA A 344 -3.40 -21.18 21.43
N ARG A 345 -3.23 -21.76 22.63
CA ARG A 345 -2.13 -22.71 22.91
C ARG A 345 -2.28 -24.01 22.14
N VAL A 346 -3.51 -24.56 22.08
CA VAL A 346 -3.80 -25.78 21.32
C VAL A 346 -3.53 -25.57 19.83
N LEU A 347 -3.95 -24.42 19.29
CA LEU A 347 -3.77 -24.05 17.90
C LEU A 347 -2.33 -23.67 17.55
N SER A 348 -1.47 -23.40 18.54
CA SER A 348 -0.12 -22.86 18.34
C SER A 348 -0.15 -21.60 17.46
N VAL A 349 -0.94 -20.61 17.87
CA VAL A 349 -1.15 -19.36 17.11
C VAL A 349 0.18 -18.63 16.89
N PRO A 350 0.50 -18.22 15.65
CA PRO A 350 1.71 -17.46 15.34
C PRO A 350 1.62 -16.04 15.91
N LEU A 351 2.48 -15.72 16.88
CA LEU A 351 2.58 -14.39 17.50
C LEU A 351 3.77 -13.59 16.97
N ILE A 352 4.15 -13.83 15.72
CA ILE A 352 5.37 -13.30 15.07
C ILE A 352 5.02 -12.53 13.80
N LEU A 353 5.84 -11.54 13.44
CA LEU A 353 5.63 -10.74 12.21
C LEU A 353 5.85 -11.53 10.93
N HIS A 354 6.76 -12.51 10.95
CA HIS A 354 7.00 -13.36 9.79
C HIS A 354 7.33 -14.78 10.21
N ARG A 355 6.74 -15.76 9.51
CA ARG A 355 6.88 -17.20 9.78
C ARG A 355 8.32 -17.70 9.91
N THR A 356 9.30 -17.10 9.24
CA THR A 356 10.72 -17.53 9.34
C THR A 356 11.35 -17.34 10.71
N LEU A 357 10.72 -16.58 11.61
CA LEU A 357 11.17 -16.45 12.98
C LEU A 357 10.74 -17.63 13.87
N ALA A 358 9.68 -18.35 13.47
CA ALA A 358 9.29 -19.57 14.14
C ALA A 358 10.21 -20.73 13.74
N SER A 359 10.07 -21.84 14.46
CA SER A 359 10.63 -23.13 14.03
C SER A 359 9.71 -23.78 13.00
N PRO A 360 10.23 -24.31 11.89
CA PRO A 360 9.42 -24.98 10.88
C PRO A 360 8.75 -26.22 11.46
N LEU A 361 7.60 -26.59 10.88
CA LEU A 361 6.89 -27.80 11.26
C LEU A 361 7.75 -29.03 10.97
N GLN A 362 7.60 -30.06 11.82
CA GLN A 362 8.26 -31.33 11.60
C GLN A 362 7.70 -31.99 10.32
N GLN A 363 8.53 -32.10 9.29
CA GLN A 363 8.18 -32.79 8.06
C GLN A 363 8.36 -34.29 8.25
N VAL A 364 7.26 -35.03 8.32
CA VAL A 364 7.30 -36.51 8.35
C VAL A 364 7.31 -37.06 6.92
N LYS A 365 6.61 -36.38 6.00
CA LYS A 365 6.55 -36.69 4.57
C LYS A 365 7.09 -35.53 3.74
N LYS A 366 7.63 -35.82 2.55
CA LYS A 366 8.17 -34.80 1.62
C LYS A 366 7.13 -33.78 1.13
N LYS A 367 5.84 -34.11 1.19
CA LYS A 367 4.72 -33.22 0.81
C LYS A 367 4.13 -32.45 1.99
N ASP A 368 4.66 -32.66 3.20
CA ASP A 368 4.15 -31.95 4.36
C ASP A 368 4.56 -30.47 4.29
N PRO A 369 3.61 -29.55 4.49
CA PRO A 369 3.92 -28.13 4.42
C PRO A 369 4.89 -27.75 5.55
N VAL A 370 5.89 -26.93 5.23
CA VAL A 370 6.88 -26.43 6.21
C VAL A 370 6.21 -25.50 7.24
N TRP A 371 5.14 -24.83 6.82
CA TRP A 371 4.37 -23.84 7.57
C TRP A 371 2.88 -24.07 7.31
N HIS A 372 2.03 -23.80 8.29
CA HIS A 372 0.60 -23.82 8.04
C HIS A 372 0.16 -22.62 7.18
N LYS A 373 -0.99 -22.77 6.50
CA LYS A 373 -1.68 -21.64 5.85
C LYS A 373 -2.03 -20.61 6.94
N PHE A 374 -1.88 -19.32 6.62
CA PHE A 374 -2.02 -18.18 7.53
C PHE A 374 -0.99 -18.10 8.69
N ASP A 375 0.14 -18.81 8.63
CA ASP A 375 1.24 -18.58 9.59
C ASP A 375 1.89 -17.19 9.47
N ASN A 376 1.62 -16.48 8.36
CA ASN A 376 2.03 -15.10 8.11
C ASN A 376 0.82 -14.15 8.11
N ALA A 377 -0.29 -14.53 8.74
CA ALA A 377 -1.42 -13.64 8.92
C ALA A 377 -1.11 -12.57 9.97
N VAL A 378 -1.91 -11.50 9.94
CA VAL A 378 -1.85 -10.43 10.93
C VAL A 378 -2.09 -11.03 12.33
N PRO A 379 -1.15 -10.90 13.29
CA PRO A 379 -1.29 -11.61 14.56
C PRO A 379 -2.46 -11.16 15.44
N GLU A 380 -2.94 -9.91 15.29
CA GLU A 380 -4.20 -9.44 15.90
C GLU A 380 -5.41 -10.21 15.36
N VAL A 381 -5.47 -10.42 14.03
CA VAL A 381 -6.52 -11.20 13.37
C VAL A 381 -6.50 -12.65 13.87
N CYS A 382 -5.31 -13.22 14.07
CA CYS A 382 -5.19 -14.56 14.65
C CYS A 382 -5.74 -14.63 16.09
N LEU A 383 -5.51 -13.61 16.91
CA LEU A 383 -6.01 -13.59 18.28
C LEU A 383 -7.54 -13.46 18.31
N ILE A 384 -8.12 -12.53 17.54
CA ILE A 384 -9.58 -12.39 17.50
C ILE A 384 -10.26 -13.59 16.85
N ALA A 385 -9.67 -14.19 15.81
CA ALA A 385 -10.18 -15.42 15.21
C ALA A 385 -10.24 -16.57 16.23
N THR A 386 -9.28 -16.63 17.16
CA THR A 386 -9.32 -17.61 18.26
C THR A 386 -10.48 -17.34 19.22
N VAL A 387 -10.80 -16.07 19.47
CA VAL A 387 -11.97 -15.69 20.28
C VAL A 387 -13.26 -16.09 19.56
N VAL A 388 -13.37 -15.84 18.25
CA VAL A 388 -14.53 -16.25 17.43
C VAL A 388 -14.72 -17.77 17.46
N VAL A 389 -13.63 -18.56 17.33
CA VAL A 389 -13.70 -20.02 17.45
C VAL A 389 -14.26 -20.44 18.81
N VAL A 390 -13.87 -19.77 19.91
CA VAL A 390 -14.43 -20.06 21.24
C VAL A 390 -15.90 -19.69 21.31
N LEU A 391 -16.31 -18.54 20.77
CA LEU A 391 -17.72 -18.15 20.73
C LEU A 391 -18.56 -19.18 19.96
N LYS A 392 -18.05 -19.69 18.83
CA LYS A 392 -18.69 -20.79 18.10
C LYS A 392 -18.70 -22.11 18.88
N LEU A 393 -17.69 -22.41 19.70
CA LEU A 393 -17.73 -23.59 20.55
C LEU A 393 -18.79 -23.47 21.64
N VAL A 394 -19.02 -22.26 22.17
CA VAL A 394 -19.99 -22.03 23.24
C VAL A 394 -21.42 -21.95 22.70
N TYR A 395 -21.66 -21.05 21.74
CA TYR A 395 -23.00 -20.72 21.23
C TYR A 395 -23.34 -21.42 19.91
N GLY A 396 -22.34 -21.91 19.17
CA GLY A 396 -22.53 -22.46 17.82
C GLY A 396 -22.63 -21.40 16.73
N LEU A 397 -23.41 -20.33 16.95
CA LEU A 397 -23.71 -19.26 15.99
C LEU A 397 -24.23 -19.81 14.65
N ASP A 398 -24.96 -20.92 14.68
CA ASP A 398 -25.49 -21.64 13.52
C ASP A 398 -27.03 -21.66 13.47
N GLY A 399 -27.68 -20.85 14.31
CA GLY A 399 -29.13 -20.83 14.49
C GLY A 399 -29.67 -21.96 15.37
N ASN A 400 -28.84 -22.88 15.86
CA ASN A 400 -29.25 -23.90 16.83
C ASN A 400 -28.79 -23.49 18.23
N HIS A 401 -29.74 -23.35 19.16
CA HIS A 401 -29.44 -22.92 20.52
C HIS A 401 -28.65 -24.01 21.28
N ARG A 402 -27.55 -23.60 21.93
CA ARG A 402 -26.71 -24.47 22.77
C ARG A 402 -26.71 -23.98 24.21
N ALA A 403 -27.00 -24.88 25.14
CA ALA A 403 -27.05 -24.56 26.57
C ALA A 403 -26.19 -25.54 27.39
N PRO A 404 -25.45 -25.06 28.40
CA PRO A 404 -24.71 -25.95 29.28
C PRO A 404 -25.67 -26.75 30.16
N VAL A 405 -25.41 -28.05 30.26
CA VAL A 405 -26.14 -28.96 31.17
C VAL A 405 -25.40 -29.14 32.49
N GLU A 406 -24.07 -29.13 32.46
CA GLU A 406 -23.25 -29.24 33.66
C GLU A 406 -23.02 -27.89 34.34
N ARG A 407 -23.30 -27.82 35.65
CA ARG A 407 -23.02 -26.62 36.47
C ARG A 407 -21.55 -26.17 36.49
N ASN A 408 -20.62 -27.09 36.18
CA ASN A 408 -19.19 -26.79 36.16
C ASN A 408 -18.69 -26.37 34.77
N ASP A 409 -19.57 -26.33 33.75
CA ASP A 409 -19.20 -25.90 32.41
C ASP A 409 -18.84 -24.40 32.42
N PRO A 410 -17.66 -23.99 31.88
CA PRO A 410 -17.32 -22.57 31.73
C PRO A 410 -18.36 -21.76 30.93
N ALA A 411 -19.14 -22.40 30.05
CA ALA A 411 -20.22 -21.77 29.30
C ALA A 411 -21.31 -21.17 30.22
N CYS A 412 -21.52 -21.71 31.43
CA CYS A 412 -22.47 -21.16 32.41
C CYS A 412 -22.12 -19.74 32.87
N THR A 413 -20.85 -19.35 32.77
CA THR A 413 -20.41 -18.01 33.17
C THR A 413 -20.48 -17.01 32.03
N MET A 414 -20.65 -17.48 30.79
CA MET A 414 -20.71 -16.64 29.61
C MET A 414 -22.06 -15.90 29.55
N PRO A 415 -22.14 -14.74 28.87
CA PRO A 415 -23.40 -14.03 28.66
C PRO A 415 -24.43 -14.83 27.86
N ARG A 416 -25.72 -14.49 27.99
CA ARG A 416 -26.74 -14.96 27.06
C ARG A 416 -26.40 -14.55 25.62
N GLU A 417 -26.73 -15.42 24.67
CA GLU A 417 -26.41 -15.23 23.25
C GLU A 417 -27.00 -13.94 22.70
N ASP A 418 -28.31 -13.72 22.90
CA ASP A 418 -29.01 -12.53 22.40
C ASP A 418 -28.43 -11.23 22.97
N GLU A 419 -28.18 -11.19 24.29
CA GLU A 419 -27.60 -10.02 24.96
C GLU A 419 -26.17 -9.72 24.46
N LEU A 420 -25.39 -10.76 24.17
CA LEU A 420 -24.05 -10.61 23.61
C LEU A 420 -24.09 -10.04 22.19
N LEU A 421 -24.98 -10.57 21.34
CA LEU A 421 -25.14 -10.11 19.95
C LEU A 421 -25.65 -8.67 19.87
N GLU A 422 -26.65 -8.30 20.68
CA GLU A 422 -27.12 -6.92 20.79
C GLU A 422 -25.99 -5.99 21.26
N CYS A 423 -25.18 -6.44 22.21
CA CYS A 423 -24.04 -5.67 22.70
C CYS A 423 -22.97 -5.49 21.62
N ILE A 424 -22.71 -6.51 20.81
CA ILE A 424 -21.77 -6.45 19.68
C ILE A 424 -22.25 -5.44 18.64
N GLN A 425 -23.54 -5.49 18.26
CA GLN A 425 -24.14 -4.55 17.31
C GLN A 425 -24.03 -3.10 17.79
N ARG A 426 -24.44 -2.84 19.04
CA ARG A 426 -24.33 -1.50 19.66
C ARG A 426 -22.89 -1.00 19.73
N LEU A 427 -21.95 -1.90 20.03
CA LEU A 427 -20.54 -1.55 20.08
C LEU A 427 -19.98 -1.23 18.68
N ASP A 428 -20.48 -1.91 17.64
CA ASP A 428 -20.07 -1.65 16.27
C ASP A 428 -20.58 -0.29 15.77
N GLU A 429 -21.86 0.01 16.03
CA GLU A 429 -22.48 1.32 15.76
C GLU A 429 -21.68 2.45 16.43
N THR A 430 -21.44 2.36 17.73
CA THR A 430 -20.66 3.38 18.47
C THR A 430 -19.20 3.49 17.99
N THR A 431 -18.59 2.38 17.54
CA THR A 431 -17.22 2.45 16.99
C THR A 431 -17.21 3.14 15.62
N ALA A 432 -18.24 2.95 14.79
CA ALA A 432 -18.38 3.65 13.52
C ALA A 432 -18.53 5.16 13.75
N GLU A 433 -19.19 5.56 14.84
CA GLU A 433 -19.29 6.97 15.24
C GLU A 433 -17.93 7.63 15.52
N HIS A 434 -16.97 6.89 16.08
CA HIS A 434 -15.64 7.45 16.37
C HIS A 434 -14.79 7.65 15.11
N HIS A 435 -15.19 7.04 13.99
CA HIS A 435 -14.51 7.15 12.69
C HIS A 435 -15.37 7.85 11.62
N ARG A 436 -16.36 8.66 12.06
CA ARG A 436 -17.32 9.38 11.20
C ARG A 436 -16.65 10.12 10.04
N PHE A 437 -15.47 10.72 10.26
CA PHE A 437 -14.76 11.52 9.25
C PHE A 437 -13.65 10.78 8.51
N SER A 438 -13.60 9.45 8.57
CA SER A 438 -12.69 8.65 7.73
C SER A 438 -13.09 8.73 6.26
N ALA A 439 -12.12 8.58 5.35
CA ALA A 439 -12.36 8.51 3.90
C ALA A 439 -13.27 7.34 3.47
N HIS A 440 -13.43 6.33 4.32
CA HIS A 440 -14.30 5.17 4.05
C HIS A 440 -15.74 5.38 4.54
N SER A 441 -15.98 6.46 5.29
CA SER A 441 -17.31 6.85 5.72
C SER A 441 -18.11 7.37 4.55
N GLN A 442 -19.32 6.83 4.34
CA GLN A 442 -20.25 7.29 3.30
C GLN A 442 -21.12 8.48 3.75
N LEU A 443 -20.77 9.12 4.88
CA LEU A 443 -21.54 10.23 5.42
C LEU A 443 -21.54 11.42 4.46
N SER A 444 -22.74 11.79 4.02
CA SER A 444 -22.97 13.03 3.29
C SER A 444 -23.02 14.18 4.28
N VAL A 445 -22.29 15.26 4.00
CA VAL A 445 -22.32 16.49 4.81
C VAL A 445 -23.74 17.07 4.91
N GLN A 446 -24.64 16.75 3.97
CA GLN A 446 -26.02 17.22 3.98
C GLN A 446 -26.88 16.53 5.06
N ASP A 447 -26.49 15.33 5.49
CA ASP A 447 -27.25 14.52 6.44
C ASP A 447 -26.70 14.67 7.88
N LEU A 448 -25.68 15.52 8.06
CA LEU A 448 -25.00 15.73 9.34
C LEU A 448 -25.80 16.71 10.21
N PRO A 449 -26.12 16.37 11.47
CA PRO A 449 -26.79 17.28 12.39
C PRO A 449 -25.87 18.45 12.80
N ASP A 450 -26.47 19.54 13.29
CA ASP A 450 -25.75 20.78 13.63
C ASP A 450 -24.58 20.56 14.62
N ASP A 451 -24.76 19.72 15.65
CA ASP A 451 -23.71 19.42 16.63
C ASP A 451 -22.51 18.68 15.99
N ASP A 452 -22.79 17.75 15.07
CA ASP A 452 -21.75 16.99 14.36
C ASP A 452 -21.03 17.87 13.31
N LEU A 453 -21.65 18.94 12.81
CA LEU A 453 -21.02 19.90 11.91
C LEU A 453 -19.92 20.69 12.63
N ASP A 454 -20.12 21.06 13.89
CA ASP A 454 -19.08 21.74 14.69
C ASP A 454 -17.88 20.82 14.96
N ASP A 455 -18.12 19.53 15.21
CA ASP A 455 -17.07 18.51 15.33
C ASP A 455 -16.32 18.32 14.00
N TYR A 456 -17.04 18.32 12.88
CA TYR A 456 -16.44 18.26 11.54
C TYR A 456 -15.58 19.49 11.24
N LEU A 457 -16.02 20.69 11.61
CA LEU A 457 -15.24 21.92 11.47
C LEU A 457 -13.98 21.88 12.34
N THR A 458 -14.08 21.41 13.57
CA THR A 458 -12.93 21.21 14.47
C THR A 458 -11.92 20.22 13.86
N PHE A 459 -12.42 19.13 13.26
CA PHE A 459 -11.58 18.19 12.51
C PHE A 459 -10.90 18.85 11.30
N CYS A 460 -11.64 19.65 10.52
CA CYS A 460 -11.10 20.40 9.37
C CYS A 460 -10.02 21.39 9.79
N GLU A 461 -10.19 22.10 10.90
CA GLU A 461 -9.18 22.99 11.46
C GLU A 461 -7.88 22.23 11.77
N LYS A 462 -7.98 21.07 12.42
CA LYS A 462 -6.81 20.22 12.72
C LYS A 462 -6.13 19.66 11.46
N ALA A 463 -6.93 19.25 10.47
CA ALA A 463 -6.44 18.63 9.24
C ALA A 463 -5.79 19.65 8.29
N LEU A 464 -6.41 20.82 8.11
CA LEU A 464 -6.05 21.81 7.10
C LEU A 464 -5.04 22.86 7.61
N LEU A 465 -5.00 23.14 8.91
CA LEU A 465 -4.08 24.14 9.44
C LEU A 465 -2.65 23.56 9.63
N PRO A 466 -1.59 24.36 9.41
CA PRO A 466 -0.24 23.99 9.79
C PRO A 466 -0.12 23.81 11.32
N ARG A 467 0.56 22.75 11.79
CA ARG A 467 0.87 22.59 13.23
C ARG A 467 1.87 23.66 13.67
N GLU A 468 1.62 24.23 14.86
CA GLU A 468 2.44 25.13 15.68
C GLU A 468 3.78 25.61 15.08
N GLY A 469 3.92 26.94 14.92
CA GLY A 469 5.23 27.60 14.73
C GLY A 469 5.58 28.05 13.31
N LEU A 470 4.71 27.80 12.33
CA LEU A 470 4.72 28.55 11.07
C LEU A 470 3.80 29.75 11.28
N ASP A 471 4.39 30.93 11.48
CA ASP A 471 3.63 32.19 11.49
C ASP A 471 2.77 32.22 10.22
N THR A 472 1.44 32.10 10.37
CA THR A 472 0.53 32.33 9.26
C THR A 472 0.82 33.75 8.78
N GLU A 473 1.39 33.89 7.58
CA GLU A 473 1.65 35.20 7.01
C GLU A 473 0.35 36.01 7.12
N ARG A 474 0.40 37.13 7.84
CA ARG A 474 -0.78 37.96 8.09
C ARG A 474 -1.35 38.40 6.75
N ASN A 475 -2.45 37.77 6.38
CA ASN A 475 -3.18 38.05 5.16
C ASN A 475 -4.54 38.64 5.54
N ALA A 476 -5.11 39.45 4.65
CA ALA A 476 -6.41 40.10 4.89
C ALA A 476 -7.50 39.11 5.34
N ALA A 477 -7.46 37.85 4.86
CA ALA A 477 -8.36 36.80 5.31
C ALA A 477 -8.22 36.49 6.81
N VAL A 478 -7.00 36.38 7.34
CA VAL A 478 -6.73 36.09 8.76
C VAL A 478 -7.10 37.29 9.65
N ASP A 479 -6.89 38.51 9.14
CA ASP A 479 -7.18 39.75 9.89
C ASP A 479 -8.69 40.07 9.93
N PHE A 480 -9.45 39.77 8.87
CA PHE A 480 -10.90 40.05 8.81
C PHE A 480 -11.78 38.85 9.23
N PHE A 481 -11.26 37.63 9.15
CA PHE A 481 -11.94 36.39 9.57
C PHE A 481 -11.03 35.63 10.54
N PRO A 482 -10.86 36.12 11.78
CA PRO A 482 -10.04 35.44 12.76
C PRO A 482 -10.66 34.10 13.10
N LEU A 483 -9.85 33.04 13.05
CA LEU A 483 -10.20 31.76 13.66
C LEU A 483 -10.18 31.96 15.17
N ASP A 484 -11.22 31.53 15.87
CA ASP A 484 -11.25 31.52 17.33
C ASP A 484 -10.32 30.41 17.84
N LEU A 485 -9.01 30.62 17.75
CA LEU A 485 -7.95 29.69 18.19
C LEU A 485 -7.95 29.43 19.72
N LYS A 486 -8.98 29.88 20.44
CA LYS A 486 -9.09 29.82 21.90
C LYS A 486 -9.30 28.41 22.44
N ASP A 487 -9.69 27.46 21.59
CA ASP A 487 -9.89 26.06 22.01
C ASP A 487 -8.71 25.13 21.67
N ILE A 488 -7.62 25.62 21.06
CA ILE A 488 -6.40 24.81 20.83
C ILE A 488 -5.67 24.48 22.14
N ASP A 489 -5.86 25.31 23.17
CA ASP A 489 -5.34 25.10 24.53
C ASP A 489 -6.30 24.31 25.43
N ARG A 490 -7.45 23.85 24.90
CA ARG A 490 -7.98 22.60 25.43
C ARG A 490 -6.93 21.57 25.06
N GLN A 491 -6.11 21.19 26.06
CA GLN A 491 -5.52 19.86 26.04
C GLN A 491 -6.60 18.95 25.46
N PRO A 492 -6.33 18.13 24.42
CA PRO A 492 -7.31 17.12 24.04
C PRO A 492 -7.74 16.51 25.36
N GLU A 493 -9.02 16.68 25.73
CA GLU A 493 -9.54 15.92 26.86
C GLU A 493 -9.01 14.53 26.57
N GLU A 494 -8.19 13.99 27.50
CA GLU A 494 -7.58 12.66 27.35
C GLU A 494 -8.63 11.85 26.62
N PRO A 495 -8.35 11.30 25.40
CA PRO A 495 -9.39 10.67 24.61
C PRO A 495 -10.12 9.82 25.62
N GLN A 496 -11.34 10.23 25.96
CA GLN A 496 -12.04 9.64 27.07
C GLN A 496 -12.25 8.28 26.46
N HIS A 497 -11.37 7.32 26.75
CA HIS A 497 -11.58 5.95 26.41
C HIS A 497 -12.93 5.76 27.04
N PRO A 498 -14.02 5.70 26.25
CA PRO A 498 -15.33 5.65 26.83
C PRO A 498 -15.20 4.45 27.72
N ALA A 499 -15.18 4.70 29.04
CA ALA A 499 -14.87 3.69 30.01
C ALA A 499 -16.09 2.83 29.87
N ALA A 500 -15.98 1.80 29.01
CA ALA A 500 -17.12 1.12 28.43
C ALA A 500 -18.02 0.84 29.61
N GLU A 501 -19.17 1.52 29.66
CA GLU A 501 -20.02 1.44 30.82
C GLU A 501 -20.17 -0.05 31.09
N PRO A 502 -19.85 -0.53 32.31
CA PRO A 502 -19.76 -1.96 32.54
C PRO A 502 -21.12 -2.56 32.25
N LEU A 503 -21.27 -3.11 31.04
CA LEU A 503 -22.49 -3.75 30.60
C LEU A 503 -22.65 -4.96 31.50
N THR A 504 -23.62 -4.88 32.40
CA THR A 504 -24.05 -6.00 33.23
C THR A 504 -24.78 -6.97 32.32
N LEU A 505 -24.03 -7.82 31.64
CA LEU A 505 -24.55 -8.93 30.87
C LEU A 505 -24.94 -10.06 31.82
N HIS A 506 -26.11 -10.68 31.61
CA HIS A 506 -26.57 -11.79 32.41
C HIS A 506 -25.94 -13.11 31.96
N ALA A 507 -25.55 -13.95 32.93
CA ALA A 507 -24.97 -15.25 32.65
C ALA A 507 -25.98 -16.22 32.01
N THR A 508 -25.51 -17.08 31.12
CA THR A 508 -26.28 -18.16 30.51
C THR A 508 -26.81 -19.09 31.59
N LEU A 509 -28.12 -19.33 31.56
CA LEU A 509 -28.75 -20.26 32.49
C LEU A 509 -28.39 -21.70 32.11
N LEU A 510 -28.44 -22.58 33.10
CA LEU A 510 -28.41 -24.02 32.83
C LEU A 510 -29.67 -24.39 32.05
N ALA A 511 -29.56 -25.40 31.18
CA ALA A 511 -30.76 -26.03 30.65
C ALA A 511 -31.58 -26.56 31.84
N ASP A 512 -32.81 -26.09 32.01
CA ASP A 512 -33.69 -26.54 33.09
C ASP A 512 -34.08 -28.01 32.84
N GLU A 513 -33.94 -28.86 33.86
CA GLU A 513 -34.35 -30.28 33.79
C GLU A 513 -35.88 -30.42 33.63
N ASP A 514 -36.65 -29.35 33.90
CA ASP A 514 -38.12 -29.32 33.93
C ASP A 514 -38.76 -28.89 32.58
N ASP A 515 -37.99 -28.43 31.58
CA ASP A 515 -38.48 -28.08 30.23
C ASP A 515 -38.50 -29.29 29.27
N GLN A 516 -38.39 -30.52 29.81
CA GLN A 516 -38.47 -31.77 29.03
C GLN A 516 -39.92 -32.13 28.61
N ASP A 517 -40.92 -31.39 29.08
CA ASP A 517 -42.34 -31.70 28.86
C ASP A 517 -42.97 -30.94 27.66
N ASP A 518 -42.26 -30.00 27.03
CA ASP A 518 -42.71 -29.33 25.80
C ASP A 518 -41.91 -29.78 24.57
N GLU A 519 -42.63 -30.11 23.51
CA GLU A 519 -42.22 -30.89 22.34
C GLU A 519 -41.04 -30.28 21.51
N GLU A 520 -40.02 -31.11 21.21
CA GLU A 520 -39.19 -31.11 19.98
C GLU A 520 -37.97 -30.16 19.77
N GLU A 521 -37.28 -29.66 20.80
CA GLU A 521 -35.89 -29.17 20.61
C GLU A 521 -34.92 -29.77 21.65
N GLU A 522 -34.25 -30.86 21.28
CA GLU A 522 -33.07 -31.35 22.03
C GLU A 522 -32.02 -30.22 22.09
N SER A 523 -31.94 -29.51 23.22
CA SER A 523 -30.93 -28.48 23.44
C SER A 523 -29.53 -29.09 23.28
N LEU A 524 -28.78 -28.58 22.32
CA LEU A 524 -27.44 -29.10 22.01
C LEU A 524 -26.46 -28.67 23.10
N HIS A 525 -25.51 -29.55 23.43
CA HIS A 525 -24.44 -29.18 24.35
C HIS A 525 -23.43 -28.24 23.67
N PRO A 526 -22.73 -27.38 24.44
CA PRO A 526 -21.63 -26.58 23.92
C PRO A 526 -20.58 -27.46 23.21
N GLY A 527 -20.26 -27.12 21.97
CA GLY A 527 -19.34 -27.87 21.10
C GLY A 527 -19.95 -29.04 20.35
N GLU A 528 -21.22 -29.36 20.57
CA GLU A 528 -21.93 -30.41 19.82
C GLU A 528 -22.33 -29.93 18.41
N LYS A 529 -22.29 -30.84 17.43
CA LYS A 529 -22.60 -30.58 16.01
C LYS A 529 -21.88 -29.35 15.44
N TYR A 530 -20.58 -29.24 15.68
CA TYR A 530 -19.77 -28.09 15.26
C TYR A 530 -19.70 -27.91 13.73
N ALA A 531 -20.27 -26.83 13.20
CA ALA A 531 -20.27 -26.51 11.78
C ALA A 531 -19.08 -25.63 11.37
N ILE A 532 -18.39 -26.02 10.29
CA ILE A 532 -17.33 -25.22 9.65
C ILE A 532 -17.90 -24.61 8.37
N TYR A 533 -17.92 -23.30 8.30
CA TYR A 533 -18.33 -22.55 7.13
C TYR A 533 -17.12 -22.26 6.23
N ASN A 534 -17.35 -22.24 4.92
CA ASN A 534 -16.33 -21.90 3.94
C ASN A 534 -16.28 -20.38 3.75
N THR A 535 -15.09 -19.80 3.60
CA THR A 535 -14.92 -18.35 3.40
C THR A 535 -15.68 -17.78 2.22
N PHE A 536 -15.71 -18.51 1.11
CA PHE A 536 -16.28 -18.02 -0.14
C PHE A 536 -17.71 -18.51 -0.32
N ASP A 537 -18.52 -18.43 0.73
CA ASP A 537 -19.91 -18.83 0.65
C ASP A 537 -20.72 -17.84 -0.20
N THR A 538 -20.61 -18.00 -1.51
CA THR A 538 -21.33 -17.22 -2.53
C THR A 538 -22.85 -17.36 -2.46
N LEU A 539 -23.35 -18.35 -1.71
CA LEU A 539 -24.78 -18.64 -1.59
C LEU A 539 -25.43 -17.95 -0.38
N GLY A 540 -24.65 -17.26 0.47
CA GLY A 540 -25.17 -16.54 1.63
C GLY A 540 -25.79 -17.47 2.67
N THR A 541 -25.23 -18.67 2.85
CA THR A 541 -25.67 -19.65 3.86
C THR A 541 -25.04 -19.41 5.24
N LEU A 542 -24.26 -18.33 5.39
CA LEU A 542 -23.71 -17.87 6.66
C LEU A 542 -24.85 -17.40 7.59
N PRO A 543 -24.95 -17.95 8.80
CA PRO A 543 -25.92 -17.50 9.80
C PRO A 543 -25.71 -16.03 10.16
N GLU A 544 -26.81 -15.27 10.32
CA GLU A 544 -26.76 -13.83 10.65
C GLU A 544 -25.99 -13.55 11.95
N GLN A 545 -26.12 -14.42 12.94
CA GLN A 545 -25.42 -14.35 14.22
C GLN A 545 -23.89 -14.44 14.04
N TYR A 546 -23.44 -15.35 13.19
CA TYR A 546 -22.02 -15.53 12.90
C TYR A 546 -21.46 -14.38 12.06
N ASP A 547 -22.24 -13.92 11.08
CA ASP A 547 -21.88 -12.79 10.22
C ASP A 547 -21.66 -11.51 11.04
N ALA A 548 -22.56 -11.19 11.98
CA ALA A 548 -22.42 -10.04 12.87
C ALA A 548 -21.12 -10.08 13.70
N VAL A 549 -20.73 -11.27 14.19
CA VAL A 549 -19.49 -11.46 14.95
C VAL A 549 -18.25 -11.29 14.06
N ILE A 550 -18.30 -11.78 12.82
CA ILE A 550 -17.20 -11.65 11.85
C ILE A 550 -17.02 -10.20 11.40
N GLN A 551 -18.11 -9.51 11.04
CA GLN A 551 -18.10 -8.09 10.68
C GLN A 551 -17.48 -7.25 11.79
N ARG A 552 -17.90 -7.47 13.04
CA ARG A 552 -17.30 -6.77 14.19
C ARG A 552 -15.80 -7.05 14.32
N ALA A 553 -15.39 -8.32 14.17
CA ALA A 553 -13.99 -8.70 14.27
C ALA A 553 -13.13 -8.08 13.15
N ALA A 554 -13.69 -7.98 11.95
CA ALA A 554 -13.08 -7.35 10.78
C ALA A 554 -12.93 -5.84 10.95
N HIS A 555 -13.99 -5.15 11.41
CA HIS A 555 -13.96 -3.72 11.75
C HIS A 555 -12.93 -3.39 12.84
N TRP A 556 -12.83 -4.23 13.89
CA TRP A 556 -11.81 -4.03 14.93
C TRP A 556 -10.38 -4.22 14.40
N CYS A 557 -10.17 -5.18 13.50
CA CYS A 557 -8.86 -5.46 12.91
C CYS A 557 -8.49 -4.55 11.73
N GLY A 558 -9.44 -3.88 11.09
CA GLY A 558 -9.23 -3.09 9.87
C GLY A 558 -8.94 -3.93 8.62
N VAL A 559 -9.55 -5.10 8.53
CA VAL A 559 -9.40 -6.03 7.39
C VAL A 559 -10.78 -6.41 6.86
N HIS A 560 -10.83 -7.01 5.67
CA HIS A 560 -12.08 -7.49 5.09
C HIS A 560 -12.60 -8.75 5.80
N ASP A 561 -13.92 -8.92 5.84
CA ASP A 561 -14.62 -10.02 6.52
C ASP A 561 -14.11 -11.39 6.06
N ASP A 562 -13.95 -11.57 4.74
CA ASP A 562 -13.41 -12.78 4.13
C ASP A 562 -12.02 -13.18 4.69
N TYR A 563 -11.19 -12.19 5.01
CA TYR A 563 -9.85 -12.43 5.54
C TYR A 563 -9.94 -12.99 6.97
N VAL A 564 -10.83 -12.46 7.80
CA VAL A 564 -11.07 -12.97 9.16
C VAL A 564 -11.69 -14.36 9.09
N ALA A 565 -12.75 -14.53 8.29
CA ALA A 565 -13.40 -15.82 8.07
C ALA A 565 -12.40 -16.89 7.61
N GLY A 566 -11.42 -16.52 6.78
CA GLY A 566 -10.39 -17.45 6.30
C GLY A 566 -9.40 -17.91 7.34
N VAL A 567 -9.04 -17.00 8.26
CA VAL A 567 -8.22 -17.36 9.41
C VAL A 567 -9.02 -18.26 10.36
N VAL A 568 -10.30 -17.94 10.60
CA VAL A 568 -11.21 -18.74 11.43
C VAL A 568 -11.35 -20.17 10.86
N GLU A 569 -11.74 -20.33 9.60
CA GLU A 569 -11.91 -21.64 8.94
C GLU A 569 -10.66 -22.54 9.11
N ILE A 570 -9.48 -21.95 8.94
CA ILE A 570 -8.21 -22.70 9.06
C ILE A 570 -7.91 -23.08 10.51
N PHE A 571 -8.26 -22.22 11.48
CA PHE A 571 -8.12 -22.50 12.89
C PHE A 571 -9.10 -23.58 13.35
N GLU A 572 -10.34 -23.57 12.86
CA GLU A 572 -11.34 -24.61 13.10
C GLU A 572 -10.88 -25.97 12.58
N ARG A 573 -10.39 -26.02 11.33
CA ARG A 573 -9.81 -27.24 10.75
C ARG A 573 -8.57 -27.71 11.51
N ARG A 574 -7.80 -26.80 12.11
CA ARG A 574 -6.63 -27.15 12.94
C ARG A 574 -7.11 -27.74 14.28
N LEU A 575 -8.15 -27.17 14.88
CA LEU A 575 -8.77 -27.66 16.11
C LEU A 575 -9.37 -29.06 15.93
N LEU A 576 -10.16 -29.29 14.87
CA LEU A 576 -10.74 -30.60 14.60
C LEU A 576 -9.67 -31.68 14.38
N ARG A 577 -8.61 -31.37 13.63
CA ARG A 577 -7.46 -32.29 13.45
C ARG A 577 -6.69 -32.55 14.73
N TRP A 578 -6.69 -31.61 15.67
CA TRP A 578 -6.09 -31.82 16.99
C TRP A 578 -7.00 -32.71 17.85
N TRP A 579 -8.32 -32.47 17.82
CA TRP A 579 -9.31 -33.27 18.54
C TRP A 579 -9.30 -34.73 18.09
N ALA A 580 -9.38 -34.97 16.78
CA ALA A 580 -9.38 -36.32 16.20
C ALA A 580 -8.13 -37.14 16.61
N ARG A 581 -6.95 -36.51 16.59
CA ARG A 581 -5.71 -37.17 17.03
C ARG A 581 -5.76 -37.56 18.52
N ARG A 582 -6.41 -36.75 19.35
CA ARG A 582 -6.50 -37.02 20.79
C ARG A 582 -7.50 -38.14 21.10
N THR A 583 -8.61 -38.21 20.38
CA THR A 583 -9.57 -39.32 20.51
C THR A 583 -8.96 -40.62 20.03
N GLU A 584 -8.23 -40.62 18.91
CA GLU A 584 -7.52 -41.80 18.40
C GLU A 584 -6.45 -42.32 19.38
N HIS A 585 -5.65 -41.44 19.99
CA HIS A 585 -4.64 -41.85 20.98
C HIS A 585 -5.24 -42.19 22.36
N GLY A 586 -6.44 -41.70 22.67
CA GLY A 586 -7.17 -42.03 23.89
C GLY A 586 -7.67 -43.46 23.87
N ASP A 587 -8.19 -43.92 22.72
CA ASP A 587 -8.69 -45.29 22.54
C ASP A 587 -7.56 -46.34 22.52
N GLU A 588 -6.35 -46.01 22.03
CA GLU A 588 -5.20 -46.93 22.06
C GLU A 588 -4.60 -47.09 23.48
N SER A 589 -4.78 -46.13 24.37
CA SER A 589 -4.31 -46.23 25.77
C SER A 589 -5.29 -46.92 26.72
N GLY A 590 -6.53 -47.16 26.27
CA GLY A 590 -7.59 -47.82 27.05
C GLY A 590 -7.70 -49.33 26.81
N SER A 591 -6.97 -49.90 25.84
CA SER A 591 -7.09 -51.31 25.45
C SER A 591 -6.01 -52.24 26.03
N ASP A 592 -5.03 -51.72 26.78
CA ASP A 592 -3.92 -52.53 27.32
C ASP A 592 -4.06 -52.89 28.83
N ASP A 593 -5.15 -52.49 29.50
CA ASP A 593 -5.40 -52.79 30.93
C ASP A 593 -6.49 -53.87 31.17
N GLU A 594 -6.92 -54.60 30.13
CA GLU A 594 -7.82 -55.76 30.25
C GLU A 594 -7.18 -57.09 29.79
N ASP A 595 -5.96 -57.40 30.25
CA ASP A 595 -5.60 -58.83 30.40
C ASP A 595 -4.43 -59.02 31.38
N GLY A 596 -4.70 -59.51 32.60
CA GLY A 596 -3.60 -59.88 33.49
C GLY A 596 -3.88 -60.13 34.98
N GLY A 597 -4.70 -61.14 35.30
CA GLY A 597 -4.36 -62.08 36.38
C GLY A 597 -4.95 -61.84 37.79
N GLU A 598 -5.99 -62.61 38.10
CA GLU A 598 -6.45 -62.96 39.46
C GLU A 598 -5.47 -63.93 40.19
N PRO A 599 -5.64 -64.16 41.51
CA PRO A 599 -4.56 -64.17 42.51
C PRO A 599 -4.01 -65.56 42.88
N SER A 600 -2.82 -65.58 43.50
CA SER A 600 -2.35 -66.63 44.42
C SER A 600 -1.40 -66.05 45.45
#